data_AF-A0A915PWQ7-F1
#
_entry.id   AF-A0A915PWQ7-F1
#
_cell.length_a   1.000
_cell.length_b   1.000
_cell.length_c   1.000
_cell.angle_alpha   90.00
_cell.angle_beta   90.00
_cell.angle_gamma   90.00
#
_symmetry.space_group_name_H-M   'P 1'
#
loop_
_entity.id
_entity.type
_entity.pdbx_description
1 polymer ?
#
loop_
_entity_poly.entity_id
_entity_poly.type
_entity_poly.pdbx_seq_one_letter_code
_entity_poly.pdbx_strand_id
1 'polypeptide(L)'
;MLIIEHFGRRKLLLSSVAGVIFALIFMGVSFGYVSRDSVITQPLNETFYEHIMDSDSIPYFTHCNQLKNCDICTNDEHCGFCASNNSPTFGYCLPIDQNSSITESKSQIGPCSHMNSTIQYDWMDDYCATGYTLLLLAPLATFIVFFACGYAPSSWIINAEIYPMWARSICVSTAAFCNWLFDIITSLSFNLLSKNVGKDSAFYIYAALTFVAFVFFFIFLSETKGTSLEDLEKTAKVNRKPVTSKSLAVRSDSSFESEKSEQMQ
;
A
#
# COMPACT_ATOMS: atom_id res chain seq x y z
N MET A 1 9.13 -5.11 23.80
CA MET A 1 8.03 -5.06 24.80
C MET A 1 8.24 -4.00 25.88
N LEU A 2 9.47 -3.80 26.40
CA LEU A 2 9.76 -2.78 27.45
C LEU A 2 9.34 -1.33 27.10
N ILE A 3 9.44 -0.92 25.83
CA ILE A 3 9.07 0.45 25.40
C ILE A 3 7.54 0.71 25.55
N ILE A 4 6.73 -0.33 25.36
CA ILE A 4 5.26 -0.26 25.39
C ILE A 4 4.75 -0.03 26.82
N GLU A 5 5.41 -0.65 27.81
CA GLU A 5 5.02 -0.56 29.22
C GLU A 5 5.30 0.82 29.81
N HIS A 6 6.38 1.47 29.36
CA HIS A 6 6.79 2.77 29.88
C HIS A 6 5.97 3.93 29.32
N PHE A 7 5.79 4.00 27.99
CA PHE A 7 5.19 5.17 27.33
C PHE A 7 3.65 5.20 27.29
N GLY A 8 2.97 4.09 27.60
CA GLY A 8 1.53 3.99 27.48
C GLY A 8 1.11 3.72 26.03
N ARG A 9 0.11 2.85 25.85
CA ARG A 9 -0.18 2.23 24.55
C ARG A 9 -0.80 3.23 23.58
N ARG A 10 -1.66 4.12 24.08
CA ARG A 10 -2.27 5.18 23.26
C ARG A 10 -1.23 6.17 22.76
N LYS A 11 -0.33 6.64 23.62
CA LYS A 11 0.71 7.61 23.24
C LYS A 11 1.68 7.01 22.22
N LEU A 12 2.05 5.74 22.39
CA LEU A 12 2.90 5.03 21.44
C LEU A 12 2.22 4.88 20.07
N LEU A 13 0.95 4.46 20.04
CA LEU A 13 0.19 4.35 18.79
C LEU A 13 0.09 5.72 18.10
N LEU A 14 -0.34 6.77 18.81
CA LEU A 14 -0.51 8.10 18.22
C LEU A 14 0.81 8.69 17.71
N SER A 15 1.90 8.55 18.48
CA SER A 15 3.22 9.01 18.04
C SER A 15 3.70 8.27 16.79
N SER A 16 3.43 6.96 16.70
CA SER A 16 3.80 6.15 15.55
C SER A 16 2.97 6.51 14.31
N VAL A 17 1.65 6.66 14.45
CA VAL A 17 0.79 7.09 13.34
C VAL A 17 1.19 8.48 12.83
N ALA A 18 1.52 9.41 13.73
CA ALA A 18 2.04 10.72 13.32
C ALA A 18 3.37 10.60 12.53
N GLY A 19 4.27 9.71 12.97
CA GLY A 19 5.51 9.41 12.24
C GLY A 19 5.25 8.77 10.86
N VAL A 20 4.25 7.90 10.74
CA VAL A 20 3.82 7.32 9.45
C VAL A 20 3.30 8.41 8.51
N ILE A 21 2.47 9.34 8.99
CA ILE A 21 1.97 10.47 8.19
C ILE A 21 3.13 11.33 7.69
N PHE A 22 4.07 11.66 8.57
CA PHE A 22 5.27 12.40 8.19
C PHE A 22 6.08 11.67 7.10
N ALA A 23 6.28 10.36 7.27
CA ALA A 23 6.99 9.55 6.28
C ALA A 23 6.28 9.48 4.92
N LEU A 24 4.93 9.37 4.91
CA LEU A 24 4.14 9.37 3.67
C LEU A 24 4.23 10.72 2.94
N ILE A 25 4.13 11.84 3.66
CA ILE A 25 4.32 13.17 3.08
C ILE A 25 5.73 13.30 2.50
N PHE A 26 6.74 12.85 3.25
CA PHE A 26 8.12 12.91 2.79
C PHE A 26 8.33 12.03 1.54
N MET A 27 7.76 10.83 1.47
CA MET A 27 7.77 10.02 0.24
C MET A 27 7.12 10.76 -0.94
N GLY A 28 5.96 11.39 -0.74
CA GLY A 28 5.29 12.18 -1.79
C GLY A 28 6.16 13.32 -2.33
N VAL A 29 6.86 14.04 -1.44
CA VAL A 29 7.82 15.09 -1.83
C VAL A 29 9.00 14.51 -2.60
N SER A 30 9.56 13.40 -2.12
CA SER A 30 10.71 12.74 -2.76
C SER A 30 10.39 12.26 -4.17
N PHE A 31 9.26 11.56 -4.36
CA PHE A 31 8.83 11.11 -5.69
C PHE A 31 8.50 12.28 -6.62
N GLY A 32 7.84 13.33 -6.11
CA GLY A 32 7.57 14.54 -6.89
C GLY A 32 8.86 15.25 -7.32
N TYR A 33 9.86 15.32 -6.44
CA TYR A 33 11.16 15.89 -6.76
C TYR A 33 11.90 15.07 -7.82
N VAL A 34 11.95 13.74 -7.65
CA VAL A 34 12.58 12.81 -8.59
C VAL A 34 11.90 12.88 -9.97
N SER A 35 10.57 12.94 -10.02
CA SER A 35 9.82 13.03 -11.28
C SER A 35 10.08 14.34 -12.02
N ARG A 36 10.36 15.44 -11.30
CA ARG A 36 10.70 16.75 -11.87
C ARG A 36 12.13 16.85 -12.37
N ASP A 37 13.09 16.21 -11.69
CA ASP A 37 14.51 16.21 -12.07
C ASP A 37 14.86 15.11 -13.09
N SER A 38 13.91 14.21 -13.38
CA SER A 38 14.09 13.14 -14.36
C SER A 38 14.42 13.68 -15.75
N VAL A 39 15.22 12.91 -16.50
CA VAL A 39 15.64 13.27 -17.87
C VAL A 39 14.42 13.51 -18.76
N ILE A 40 14.48 14.60 -19.51
CA ILE A 40 13.40 15.05 -20.40
C ILE A 40 13.45 14.23 -21.69
N THR A 41 12.28 13.84 -22.18
CA THR A 41 12.13 13.17 -23.47
C THR A 41 12.06 14.20 -24.59
N GLN A 42 12.65 13.87 -25.74
CA GLN A 42 12.46 14.61 -26.97
C GLN A 42 11.56 13.80 -27.91
N PRO A 43 10.61 14.44 -28.60
CA PRO A 43 9.82 13.74 -29.60
C PRO A 43 10.72 13.30 -30.75
N LEU A 44 10.50 12.11 -31.31
CA LEU A 44 11.18 11.73 -32.53
C LEU A 44 10.69 12.61 -33.68
N ASN A 45 11.63 13.19 -34.44
CA ASN A 45 11.30 14.02 -35.60
C ASN A 45 10.70 13.17 -36.74
N GLU A 46 9.68 13.72 -37.39
CA GLU A 46 8.99 13.20 -38.58
C GLU A 46 9.94 12.80 -39.75
N THR A 47 11.16 13.33 -39.80
CA THR A 47 12.13 12.96 -40.86
C THR A 47 12.85 11.63 -40.62
N PHE A 48 12.89 11.13 -39.37
CA PHE A 48 13.33 9.75 -39.08
C PHE A 48 12.28 8.73 -39.57
N TYR A 49 11.05 9.22 -39.75
CA TYR A 49 9.84 8.48 -40.09
C TYR A 49 9.74 8.14 -41.60
N GLU A 50 10.25 8.99 -42.49
CA GLU A 50 10.16 8.77 -43.95
C GLU A 50 10.90 7.52 -44.45
N HIS A 51 11.82 6.95 -43.67
CA HIS A 51 12.52 5.71 -44.02
C HIS A 51 11.83 4.43 -43.52
N ILE A 52 10.77 4.54 -42.72
CA ILE A 52 10.03 3.40 -42.15
C ILE A 52 8.60 3.46 -42.68
N MET A 53 8.37 2.73 -43.77
CA MET A 53 7.06 2.52 -44.40
C MET A 53 6.12 1.73 -43.46
N ASP A 54 5.57 2.37 -42.42
CA ASP A 54 4.27 2.04 -41.79
C ASP A 54 4.13 2.73 -40.41
N SER A 55 3.91 4.05 -40.41
CA SER A 55 3.59 4.80 -39.19
C SER A 55 2.30 4.36 -38.51
N ASP A 56 1.32 3.95 -39.29
CA ASP A 56 0.01 3.54 -38.78
C ASP A 56 -0.01 2.09 -38.26
N SER A 57 1.12 1.37 -38.33
CA SER A 57 1.23 -0.03 -37.87
C SER A 57 1.75 -0.18 -36.45
N ILE A 58 2.40 0.84 -35.87
CA ILE A 58 3.09 0.71 -34.58
C ILE A 58 2.13 1.09 -33.45
N PRO A 59 1.66 0.12 -32.64
CA PRO A 59 0.72 0.40 -31.56
C PRO A 59 1.38 1.29 -30.49
N TYR A 60 0.59 2.19 -29.89
CA TYR A 60 0.99 3.06 -28.78
C TYR A 60 2.09 4.10 -29.06
N PHE A 61 2.58 4.24 -30.31
CA PHE A 61 3.62 5.22 -30.64
C PHE A 61 3.24 6.66 -30.26
N THR A 62 2.07 7.13 -30.71
CA THR A 62 1.58 8.49 -30.41
C THR A 62 1.40 8.73 -28.90
N HIS A 63 1.04 7.69 -28.15
CA HIS A 63 0.90 7.75 -26.70
C HIS A 63 2.25 7.91 -26.01
N CYS A 64 3.22 7.05 -26.32
CA CYS A 64 4.57 7.12 -25.74
C CYS A 64 5.29 8.43 -26.12
N ASN A 65 5.14 8.90 -27.37
CA ASN A 65 5.79 10.12 -27.86
C ASN A 65 5.28 11.41 -27.20
N GLN A 66 4.11 11.39 -26.55
CA GLN A 66 3.56 12.54 -25.82
C GLN A 66 4.10 12.65 -24.38
N LEU A 67 4.70 11.59 -23.85
CA LEU A 67 5.22 11.56 -22.48
C LEU A 67 6.53 12.35 -22.41
N LYS A 68 6.64 13.28 -21.46
CA LYS A 68 7.70 14.31 -21.41
C LYS A 68 8.93 13.97 -20.56
N ASN A 69 8.81 12.99 -19.66
CA ASN A 69 9.83 12.67 -18.67
C ASN A 69 10.07 11.16 -18.63
N CYS A 70 11.30 10.74 -18.29
CA CYS A 70 11.64 9.34 -18.08
C CYS A 70 10.69 8.65 -17.10
N ASP A 71 10.47 9.22 -15.90
CA ASP A 71 9.64 8.59 -14.85
C ASP A 71 8.19 8.35 -15.29
N ILE A 72 7.62 9.23 -16.12
CA ILE A 72 6.28 9.04 -16.66
C ILE A 72 6.30 7.99 -17.79
N CYS A 73 7.34 7.99 -18.61
CA CYS A 73 7.52 7.04 -19.70
C CYS A 73 7.62 5.59 -19.20
N THR A 74 8.48 5.33 -18.22
CA THR A 74 8.71 3.98 -17.65
C THR A 74 7.62 3.55 -16.66
N ASN A 75 6.61 4.39 -16.41
CA ASN A 75 5.47 4.04 -15.57
C ASN A 75 4.30 3.48 -16.39
N ASP A 76 4.37 3.62 -17.72
CA ASP A 76 3.42 3.00 -18.65
C ASP A 76 3.90 1.58 -19.02
N GLU A 77 2.96 0.65 -19.17
CA GLU A 77 3.26 -0.76 -19.48
C GLU A 77 3.64 -0.98 -20.95
N HIS A 78 3.33 -0.02 -21.83
CA HIS A 78 3.58 -0.14 -23.26
C HIS A 78 4.79 0.68 -23.73
N CYS A 79 5.38 1.50 -22.85
CA CYS A 79 6.44 2.45 -23.21
C CYS A 79 7.72 2.19 -22.41
N GLY A 80 8.86 2.49 -23.02
CA GLY A 80 10.17 2.45 -22.39
C GLY A 80 11.01 3.65 -22.82
N PHE A 81 12.01 3.97 -22.00
CA PHE A 81 12.90 5.11 -22.18
C PHE A 81 14.24 4.67 -22.77
N CYS A 82 14.69 5.41 -23.77
CA CYS A 82 15.95 5.17 -24.50
C CYS A 82 16.86 6.39 -24.37
N ALA A 83 18.06 6.23 -23.81
CA ALA A 83 19.03 7.32 -23.66
C ALA A 83 20.45 6.88 -24.00
N SER A 84 21.30 7.85 -24.36
CA SER A 84 22.71 7.59 -24.63
C SER A 84 23.51 7.52 -23.32
N ASN A 85 24.44 6.55 -23.24
CA ASN A 85 25.27 6.32 -22.06
C ASN A 85 26.24 7.50 -21.75
N ASN A 86 26.73 8.21 -22.77
CA ASN A 86 27.78 9.21 -22.60
C ASN A 86 27.33 10.54 -21.95
N SER A 87 26.04 10.89 -21.99
CA SER A 87 25.44 12.05 -21.29
C SER A 87 23.92 12.07 -21.55
N PRO A 88 23.08 11.55 -20.63
CA PRO A 88 21.64 11.50 -20.80
C PRO A 88 21.04 12.88 -20.49
N THR A 89 21.36 13.87 -21.32
CA THR A 89 20.72 15.20 -21.25
C THR A 89 19.33 15.19 -21.89
N PHE A 90 19.11 14.27 -22.82
CA PHE A 90 17.83 13.99 -23.46
C PHE A 90 17.74 12.50 -23.80
N GLY A 91 16.51 11.98 -23.89
CA GLY A 91 16.23 10.63 -24.37
C GLY A 91 14.91 10.58 -25.12
N TYR A 92 14.49 9.38 -25.50
CA TYR A 92 13.28 9.13 -26.28
C TYR A 92 12.36 8.18 -25.53
N CYS A 93 11.06 8.46 -25.53
CA CYS A 93 10.04 7.54 -25.02
C CYS A 93 9.44 6.76 -26.20
N LEU A 94 9.56 5.44 -26.18
CA LEU A 94 9.31 4.57 -27.33
C LEU A 94 8.50 3.34 -26.91
N PRO A 95 7.65 2.79 -27.82
CA PRO A 95 6.90 1.59 -27.50
C PRO A 95 7.80 0.36 -27.36
N ILE A 96 7.48 -0.50 -26.38
CA ILE A 96 8.19 -1.75 -26.07
C ILE A 96 7.87 -2.81 -27.14
N ASP A 97 8.87 -3.56 -27.59
CA ASP A 97 8.64 -4.71 -28.47
C ASP A 97 8.14 -5.93 -27.67
N GLN A 98 6.84 -6.22 -27.80
CA GLN A 98 6.19 -7.36 -27.14
C GLN A 98 6.67 -8.73 -27.65
N ASN A 99 7.34 -8.79 -28.80
CA ASN A 99 7.88 -10.04 -29.35
C ASN A 99 9.29 -10.36 -28.82
N SER A 100 9.90 -9.44 -28.08
CA SER A 100 11.22 -9.63 -27.49
C SER A 100 11.16 -10.56 -26.27
N SER A 101 12.24 -11.31 -26.02
CA SER A 101 12.34 -12.14 -24.81
C SER A 101 12.47 -11.25 -23.57
N ILE A 102 11.94 -11.70 -22.42
CA ILE A 102 11.97 -10.97 -21.13
C ILE A 102 13.38 -10.48 -20.75
N THR A 103 14.42 -11.17 -21.18
CA THR A 103 15.83 -10.84 -20.89
C THR A 103 16.47 -9.85 -21.86
N GLU A 104 15.81 -9.50 -22.97
CA GLU A 104 16.29 -8.58 -23.99
C GLU A 104 15.15 -7.67 -24.49
N SER A 105 14.49 -6.96 -23.56
CA SER A 105 13.51 -5.95 -23.94
C SER A 105 14.19 -4.84 -24.77
N LYS A 106 13.56 -4.50 -25.90
CA LYS A 106 14.05 -3.50 -26.87
C LYS A 106 12.88 -2.62 -27.31
N SER A 107 13.20 -1.46 -27.87
CA SER A 107 12.18 -0.62 -28.49
C SER A 107 11.76 -1.15 -29.85
N GLN A 108 10.48 -1.00 -30.22
CA GLN A 108 10.02 -1.38 -31.57
C GLN A 108 10.66 -0.52 -32.67
N ILE A 109 11.05 0.70 -32.34
CA ILE A 109 11.60 1.69 -33.27
C ILE A 109 12.69 2.53 -32.60
N GLY A 110 13.51 3.23 -33.37
CA GLY A 110 14.49 4.19 -32.88
C GLY A 110 15.83 3.58 -32.43
N PRO A 111 16.68 4.37 -31.74
CA PRO A 111 18.06 3.99 -31.47
C PRO A 111 18.23 2.76 -30.55
N CYS A 112 17.23 2.45 -29.73
CA CYS A 112 17.22 1.27 -28.85
C CYS A 112 16.62 0.01 -29.51
N SER A 113 16.26 0.06 -30.79
CA SER A 113 15.73 -1.11 -31.53
C SER A 113 16.86 -1.99 -32.07
N HIS A 114 17.95 -1.38 -32.53
CA HIS A 114 19.13 -2.07 -33.04
C HIS A 114 20.41 -1.54 -32.39
N MET A 115 21.06 -2.36 -31.55
CA MET A 115 22.28 -2.00 -30.81
C MET A 115 23.56 -1.85 -31.66
N ASN A 116 23.47 -1.86 -32.98
CA ASN A 116 24.64 -1.82 -33.89
C ASN A 116 25.19 -0.39 -34.16
N SER A 117 24.97 0.54 -33.23
CA SER A 117 25.35 1.95 -33.38
C SER A 117 26.74 2.23 -32.78
N THR A 118 27.50 3.16 -33.35
CA THR A 118 28.76 3.67 -32.75
C THR A 118 28.55 4.41 -31.44
N ILE A 119 27.31 4.84 -31.18
CA ILE A 119 26.83 5.44 -29.93
C ILE A 119 26.06 4.36 -29.17
N GLN A 120 26.48 4.05 -27.95
CA GLN A 120 25.78 3.09 -27.10
C GLN A 120 24.55 3.76 -26.46
N TYR A 121 23.39 3.12 -26.68
CA TYR A 121 22.12 3.49 -26.06
C TYR A 121 21.73 2.43 -25.04
N ASP A 122 21.24 2.89 -23.89
CA ASP A 122 20.71 2.04 -22.83
C ASP A 122 19.19 2.11 -22.85
N TRP A 123 18.55 0.94 -22.77
CA TRP A 123 17.12 0.77 -22.71
C TRP A 123 16.66 0.61 -21.26
N MET A 124 15.62 1.35 -20.90
CA MET A 124 15.10 1.46 -19.56
C MET A 124 13.57 1.38 -19.62
N ASP A 125 13.00 0.21 -19.32
CA ASP A 125 11.56 -0.04 -19.35
C ASP A 125 10.91 0.11 -17.96
N ASP A 126 11.56 -0.38 -16.91
CA ASP A 126 10.97 -0.42 -15.56
C ASP A 126 11.54 0.60 -14.55
N TYR A 127 12.61 1.30 -14.90
CA TYR A 127 13.29 2.21 -13.99
C TYR A 127 13.96 3.39 -14.70
N CYS A 128 14.17 4.49 -13.98
CA CYS A 128 14.98 5.60 -14.45
C CYS A 128 16.21 5.77 -13.56
N ALA A 129 17.38 5.96 -14.18
CA ALA A 129 18.60 6.25 -13.45
C ALA A 129 18.52 7.65 -12.79
N THR A 130 18.71 7.70 -11.47
CA THR A 130 18.67 8.96 -10.71
C THR A 130 19.74 8.98 -9.62
N GLY A 131 20.29 10.16 -9.33
CA GLY A 131 21.25 10.36 -8.24
C GLY A 131 20.62 10.46 -6.85
N TYR A 132 19.28 10.47 -6.75
CA TYR A 132 18.54 10.75 -5.52
C TYR A 132 17.97 9.50 -4.84
N THR A 133 18.63 8.36 -5.02
CA THR A 133 18.20 7.09 -4.40
C THR A 133 18.03 7.21 -2.88
N LEU A 134 18.92 7.95 -2.21
CA LEU A 134 18.83 8.22 -0.77
C LEU A 134 17.57 9.02 -0.39
N LEU A 135 17.10 9.92 -1.25
CA LEU A 135 15.89 10.71 -1.03
C LEU A 135 14.63 9.84 -1.05
N LEU A 136 14.66 8.70 -1.76
CA LEU A 136 13.59 7.71 -1.80
C LEU A 136 13.72 6.68 -0.65
N LEU A 137 14.94 6.26 -0.32
CA LEU A 137 15.20 5.24 0.69
C LEU A 137 15.00 5.75 2.13
N ALA A 138 15.41 6.98 2.43
CA ALA A 138 15.28 7.56 3.77
C ALA A 138 13.83 7.63 4.28
N PRO A 139 12.84 8.15 3.53
CA PRO A 139 11.46 8.18 3.99
C PRO A 139 10.84 6.77 4.06
N LEU A 140 11.21 5.85 3.17
CA LEU A 140 10.78 4.45 3.24
C LEU A 140 11.27 3.78 4.52
N ALA A 141 12.54 3.94 4.87
CA ALA A 141 13.09 3.41 6.12
C ALA A 141 12.39 4.02 7.34
N THR A 142 12.12 5.32 7.30
CA THR A 142 11.38 6.05 8.34
C THR A 142 9.97 5.48 8.52
N PHE A 143 9.25 5.24 7.42
CA PHE A 143 7.93 4.60 7.43
C PHE A 143 7.98 3.23 8.13
N ILE A 144 8.94 2.37 7.73
CA ILE A 144 9.10 1.03 8.29
C ILE A 144 9.35 1.07 9.79
N VAL A 145 10.25 1.96 10.26
CA VAL A 145 10.58 2.08 11.68
C VAL A 145 9.34 2.48 12.50
N PHE A 146 8.61 3.53 12.08
CA PHE A 146 7.42 3.95 12.82
C PHE A 146 6.33 2.90 12.77
N PHE A 147 6.10 2.27 11.62
CA PHE A 147 5.10 1.22 11.45
C PHE A 147 5.38 0.01 12.35
N ALA A 148 6.63 -0.48 12.35
CA ALA A 148 7.04 -1.67 13.08
C ALA A 148 7.13 -1.43 14.60
N CYS A 149 7.61 -0.27 15.04
CA CYS A 149 7.82 -0.01 16.46
C CYS A 149 6.52 0.30 17.23
N GLY A 150 5.51 0.86 16.56
CA GLY A 150 4.30 1.34 17.24
C GLY A 150 3.02 0.83 16.62
N TYR A 151 2.73 1.21 15.38
CA TYR A 151 1.43 1.00 14.75
C TYR A 151 1.04 -0.47 14.68
N ALA A 152 1.90 -1.31 14.09
CA ALA A 152 1.65 -2.73 13.90
C ALA A 152 1.45 -3.49 15.22
N PRO A 153 2.39 -3.47 16.19
CA PRO A 153 2.20 -4.22 17.43
C PRO A 153 1.04 -3.67 18.27
N SER A 154 0.84 -2.35 18.30
CA SER A 154 -0.20 -1.75 19.14
C SER A 154 -1.61 -2.07 18.63
N SER A 155 -1.83 -2.10 17.31
CA SER A 155 -3.15 -2.40 16.75
C SER A 155 -3.61 -3.82 17.09
N TRP A 156 -2.73 -4.83 16.95
CA TRP A 156 -3.03 -6.21 17.31
C TRP A 156 -3.30 -6.40 18.80
N ILE A 157 -2.52 -5.72 19.65
CA ILE A 157 -2.67 -5.78 21.10
C ILE A 157 -3.99 -5.14 21.54
N ILE A 158 -4.29 -3.92 21.07
CA ILE A 158 -5.52 -3.20 21.40
C ILE A 158 -6.74 -4.02 20.94
N ASN A 159 -6.67 -4.63 19.76
CA ASN A 159 -7.72 -5.48 19.22
C ASN A 159 -8.02 -6.69 20.15
N ALA A 160 -7.00 -7.28 20.79
CA ALA A 160 -7.20 -8.39 21.73
C ALA A 160 -7.76 -7.94 23.10
N GLU A 161 -7.51 -6.70 23.51
CA GLU A 161 -7.84 -6.18 24.85
C GLU A 161 -9.24 -5.55 24.96
N ILE A 162 -9.78 -5.00 23.87
CA ILE A 162 -11.08 -4.30 23.89
C ILE A 162 -12.26 -5.26 24.09
N TYR A 163 -12.15 -6.50 23.63
CA TYR A 163 -13.30 -7.41 23.60
C TYR A 163 -13.49 -8.22 24.89
N PRO A 164 -14.75 -8.40 25.34
CA PRO A 164 -15.07 -9.24 26.49
C PRO A 164 -14.79 -10.72 26.18
N MET A 165 -14.45 -11.50 27.21
CA MET A 165 -13.97 -12.88 27.07
C MET A 165 -14.87 -13.78 26.22
N TRP A 166 -16.19 -13.65 26.37
CA TRP A 166 -17.18 -14.50 25.69
C TRP A 166 -17.32 -14.23 24.19
N ALA A 167 -16.97 -13.03 23.71
CA ALA A 167 -17.09 -12.63 22.29
C ALA A 167 -15.74 -12.52 21.56
N ARG A 168 -14.63 -12.59 22.31
CA ARG A 168 -13.29 -12.24 21.82
C ARG A 168 -12.90 -12.97 20.54
N SER A 169 -13.12 -14.27 20.45
CA SER A 169 -12.70 -15.07 19.28
C SER A 169 -13.41 -14.66 17.99
N ILE A 170 -14.70 -14.32 18.06
CA ILE A 170 -15.49 -13.87 16.91
C ILE A 170 -15.07 -12.46 16.50
N CYS A 171 -14.90 -11.55 17.46
CA CYS A 171 -14.49 -10.17 17.17
C CYS A 171 -13.06 -10.11 16.59
N VAL A 172 -12.10 -10.84 17.17
CA VAL A 172 -10.72 -10.86 16.70
C VAL A 172 -10.60 -11.49 15.31
N SER A 173 -11.32 -12.57 15.03
CA SER A 173 -11.30 -13.19 13.69
C SER A 173 -11.93 -12.31 12.62
N THR A 174 -13.03 -11.62 12.94
CA THR A 174 -13.66 -10.63 12.05
C THR A 174 -12.72 -9.47 11.76
N ALA A 175 -12.07 -8.93 12.79
CA ALA A 175 -11.08 -7.86 12.63
C ALA A 175 -9.89 -8.29 11.77
N ALA A 176 -9.39 -9.52 11.95
CA ALA A 176 -8.33 -10.07 11.12
C ALA A 176 -8.76 -10.22 9.65
N PHE A 177 -9.97 -10.73 9.39
CA PHE A 177 -10.52 -10.82 8.04
C PHE A 177 -10.61 -9.44 7.38
N CYS A 178 -11.14 -8.43 8.09
CA CYS A 178 -11.17 -7.06 7.61
C CYS A 178 -9.76 -6.52 7.31
N ASN A 179 -8.78 -6.79 8.18
CA ASN A 179 -7.40 -6.37 7.96
C ASN A 179 -6.82 -6.91 6.64
N TRP A 180 -6.96 -8.22 6.39
CA TRP A 180 -6.50 -8.83 5.13
C TRP A 180 -7.27 -8.33 3.90
N LEU A 181 -8.58 -8.11 4.04
CA LEU A 181 -9.38 -7.56 2.97
C LEU A 181 -8.91 -6.14 2.58
N PHE A 182 -8.69 -5.28 3.57
CA PHE A 182 -8.20 -3.92 3.33
C PHE A 182 -6.76 -3.89 2.83
N ASP A 183 -5.93 -4.87 3.17
CA ASP A 183 -4.58 -5.02 2.61
C ASP A 183 -4.62 -5.25 1.09
N ILE A 184 -5.51 -6.14 0.62
CA ILE A 184 -5.74 -6.38 -0.82
C ILE A 184 -6.27 -5.10 -1.50
N ILE A 185 -7.28 -4.45 -0.91
CA ILE A 185 -7.85 -3.22 -1.46
C ILE A 185 -6.79 -2.12 -1.56
N THR A 186 -5.97 -1.96 -0.53
CA THR A 186 -4.90 -0.96 -0.49
C THR A 186 -3.84 -1.25 -1.55
N SER A 187 -3.43 -2.50 -1.71
CA SER A 187 -2.45 -2.90 -2.73
C SER A 187 -2.95 -2.65 -4.15
N LEU A 188 -4.20 -3.03 -4.45
CA LEU A 188 -4.79 -2.82 -5.78
C LEU A 188 -5.01 -1.33 -6.07
N SER A 189 -5.53 -0.58 -5.09
CA SER A 189 -5.77 0.85 -5.24
C SER A 189 -4.45 1.63 -5.43
N PHE A 190 -3.38 1.27 -4.73
CA PHE A 190 -2.07 1.93 -4.88
C PHE A 190 -1.52 1.73 -6.30
N ASN A 191 -1.56 0.49 -6.82
CA ASN A 191 -1.12 0.19 -8.18
C ASN A 191 -1.91 0.97 -9.24
N LEU A 192 -3.22 1.11 -9.06
CA LEU A 192 -4.05 1.88 -9.99
C LEU A 192 -3.75 3.38 -9.92
N LEU A 193 -3.58 3.92 -8.70
CA LEU A 193 -3.26 5.34 -8.49
C LEU A 193 -1.87 5.69 -9.02
N SER A 194 -0.87 4.83 -8.77
CA SER A 194 0.50 5.06 -9.22
C SER A 194 0.62 5.10 -10.74
N LYS A 195 -0.14 4.24 -11.45
CA LYS A 195 -0.21 4.24 -12.92
C LYS A 195 -0.94 5.46 -13.49
N ASN A 196 -2.11 5.80 -12.96
CA ASN A 196 -2.99 6.79 -13.60
C ASN A 196 -2.76 8.23 -13.14
N VAL A 197 -2.39 8.43 -11.87
CA VAL A 197 -2.30 9.76 -11.23
C VAL A 197 -0.85 10.13 -10.91
N GLY A 198 0.01 9.12 -10.76
CA GLY A 198 1.42 9.30 -10.39
C GLY A 198 1.69 8.84 -8.95
N LYS A 199 2.94 8.41 -8.72
CA LYS A 199 3.39 7.87 -7.43
C LYS A 199 3.34 8.94 -6.33
N ASP A 200 3.75 10.17 -6.65
CA ASP A 200 3.75 11.33 -5.76
C ASP A 200 2.37 11.63 -5.18
N SER A 201 1.37 11.75 -6.05
CA SER A 201 -0.02 12.03 -5.69
C SER A 201 -0.64 10.90 -4.89
N ALA A 202 -0.29 9.65 -5.21
CA ALA A 202 -0.74 8.49 -4.46
C ALA A 202 -0.32 8.58 -2.99
N PHE A 203 0.96 8.89 -2.69
CA PHE A 203 1.43 9.01 -1.31
C PHE A 203 0.72 10.12 -0.53
N TYR A 204 0.39 11.26 -1.16
CA TYR A 204 -0.39 12.31 -0.50
C TYR A 204 -1.82 11.88 -0.17
N ILE A 205 -2.46 11.10 -1.04
CA ILE A 205 -3.80 10.54 -0.78
C ILE A 205 -3.75 9.60 0.42
N TYR A 206 -2.77 8.69 0.48
CA TYR A 206 -2.60 7.80 1.64
C TYR A 206 -2.22 8.56 2.91
N ALA A 207 -1.46 9.65 2.82
CA ALA A 207 -1.17 10.52 3.96
C ALA A 207 -2.46 11.16 4.51
N ALA A 208 -3.34 11.64 3.63
CA ALA A 208 -4.63 12.21 4.03
C ALA A 208 -5.56 11.16 4.67
N LEU A 209 -5.65 9.96 4.09
CA LEU A 209 -6.42 8.85 4.67
C LEU A 209 -5.89 8.46 6.05
N THR A 210 -4.57 8.37 6.20
CA THR A 210 -3.92 8.06 7.48
C THR A 210 -4.15 9.19 8.50
N PHE A 211 -4.21 10.45 8.07
CA PHE A 211 -4.55 11.57 8.93
C PHE A 211 -6.00 11.49 9.45
N VAL A 212 -6.96 11.10 8.61
CA VAL A 212 -8.33 10.84 9.08
C VAL A 212 -8.37 9.73 10.12
N ALA A 213 -7.61 8.65 9.89
CA ALA A 213 -7.46 7.56 10.87
C ALA A 213 -6.79 8.04 12.17
N PHE A 214 -5.79 8.93 12.09
CA PHE A 214 -5.15 9.54 13.25
C PHE A 214 -6.16 10.34 14.10
N VAL A 215 -7.00 11.17 13.48
CA VAL A 215 -8.04 11.92 14.19
C VAL A 215 -9.04 10.97 14.84
N PHE A 216 -9.42 9.88 14.14
CA PHE A 216 -10.28 8.85 14.70
C PHE A 216 -9.66 8.20 15.95
N PHE A 217 -8.40 7.76 15.88
CA PHE A 217 -7.71 7.21 17.06
C PHE A 217 -7.55 8.24 18.18
N PHE A 218 -7.30 9.50 17.84
CA PHE A 218 -7.17 10.56 18.84
C PHE A 218 -8.45 10.75 19.66
N ILE A 219 -9.63 10.72 19.02
CA ILE A 219 -10.92 10.96 19.66
C ILE A 219 -11.48 9.69 20.33
N PHE A 220 -11.49 8.56 19.63
CA PHE A 220 -12.22 7.36 20.06
C PHE A 220 -11.39 6.38 20.90
N LEU A 221 -10.06 6.43 20.79
CA LEU A 221 -9.22 5.51 21.56
C LEU A 221 -9.02 6.04 22.99
N SER A 222 -9.80 5.51 23.94
CA SER A 222 -9.54 5.70 25.37
C SER A 222 -8.27 4.95 25.78
N GLU A 223 -7.52 5.47 26.77
CA GLU A 223 -6.34 4.77 27.30
C GLU A 223 -6.76 3.44 27.94
N THR A 224 -6.31 2.31 27.39
CA THR A 224 -6.58 0.95 27.90
C THR A 224 -5.60 0.52 29.00
N LYS A 225 -4.74 1.43 29.48
CA LYS A 225 -3.69 1.11 30.45
C LYS A 225 -4.27 0.93 31.86
N GLY A 226 -4.23 -0.31 32.37
CA GLY A 226 -4.43 -0.60 33.80
C GLY A 226 -5.85 -0.97 34.22
N THR A 227 -6.81 -1.08 33.29
CA THR A 227 -8.14 -1.61 33.60
C THR A 227 -8.07 -3.13 33.56
N SER A 228 -8.32 -3.80 34.69
CA SER A 228 -8.49 -5.25 34.69
C SER A 228 -9.68 -5.60 33.77
N LEU A 229 -9.61 -6.72 33.04
CA LEU A 229 -10.74 -7.21 32.23
C LEU A 229 -12.03 -7.35 33.08
N GLU A 230 -11.87 -7.57 34.39
CA GLU A 230 -12.98 -7.64 35.37
C GLU A 230 -13.65 -6.28 35.62
N ASP A 231 -12.93 -5.16 35.61
CA ASP A 231 -13.51 -3.83 35.87
C ASP A 231 -14.25 -3.27 34.65
N LEU A 232 -13.81 -3.63 33.44
CA LEU A 232 -14.57 -3.38 32.20
C LEU A 232 -15.89 -4.16 32.19
N GLU A 233 -15.89 -5.42 32.64
CA GLU A 233 -17.12 -6.19 32.82
C GLU A 233 -18.02 -5.63 33.92
N LYS A 234 -17.46 -5.12 35.04
CA LYS A 234 -18.27 -4.51 36.11
C LYS A 234 -18.95 -3.22 35.66
N THR A 235 -18.26 -2.37 34.89
CA THR A 235 -18.84 -1.11 34.39
C THR A 235 -19.91 -1.38 33.32
N ALA A 236 -19.73 -2.40 32.47
CA ALA A 236 -20.76 -2.85 31.54
C ALA A 236 -21.95 -3.54 32.24
N LYS A 237 -21.73 -4.27 33.35
CA LYS A 237 -22.78 -4.94 34.13
C LYS A 237 -23.61 -3.95 34.97
N VAL A 238 -23.03 -2.85 35.48
CA VAL A 238 -23.77 -1.84 36.27
C VAL A 238 -24.85 -1.11 35.45
N ASN A 239 -24.72 -1.05 34.12
CA ASN A 239 -25.75 -0.49 33.23
C ASN A 239 -26.80 -1.49 32.73
N ARG A 240 -26.72 -2.78 33.11
CA ARG A 240 -27.86 -3.68 32.95
C ARG A 240 -28.81 -3.39 34.11
N LYS A 241 -29.86 -2.60 33.86
CA LYS A 241 -31.08 -2.70 34.66
C LYS A 241 -31.39 -4.20 34.80
N PRO A 242 -31.63 -4.73 36.00
CA PRO A 242 -32.02 -6.13 36.14
C PRO A 242 -33.27 -6.31 35.30
N VAL A 243 -33.15 -7.00 34.17
CA VAL A 243 -34.31 -7.51 33.44
C VAL A 243 -34.94 -8.47 34.44
N THR A 244 -36.00 -7.99 35.08
CA THR A 244 -36.77 -8.77 36.02
C THR A 244 -37.41 -9.86 35.18
N SER A 245 -36.77 -11.04 35.15
CA SER A 245 -37.32 -12.23 34.51
C SER A 245 -38.55 -12.64 35.31
N LYS A 246 -39.68 -12.04 34.97
CA LYS A 246 -40.99 -12.61 35.27
C LYS A 246 -41.31 -13.56 34.12
N SER A 247 -41.37 -14.84 34.47
CA SER A 247 -42.15 -15.87 33.77
C SER A 247 -41.69 -16.24 32.35
N LEU A 248 -40.70 -17.12 32.27
CA LEU A 248 -40.73 -18.22 31.30
C LEU A 248 -40.34 -19.51 32.05
N ALA A 249 -41.31 -20.08 32.75
CA ALA A 249 -41.26 -21.46 33.18
C ALA A 249 -41.36 -22.34 31.91
N VAL A 250 -40.23 -22.59 31.26
CA VAL A 250 -40.11 -23.66 30.27
C VAL A 250 -39.80 -24.93 31.05
N ARG A 251 -40.90 -25.66 31.25
CA ARG A 251 -41.04 -27.07 31.60
C ARG A 251 -39.80 -27.91 31.25
N SER A 252 -39.15 -28.43 32.29
CA SER A 252 -38.18 -29.52 32.19
C SER A 252 -38.91 -30.79 31.75
N ASP A 253 -38.75 -31.20 30.50
CA ASP A 253 -39.08 -32.56 30.09
C ASP A 253 -37.87 -33.46 30.38
N SER A 254 -37.96 -34.09 31.55
CA SER A 254 -37.18 -35.24 32.00
C SER A 254 -37.65 -36.50 31.26
N SER A 255 -37.26 -36.67 30.00
CA SER A 255 -37.66 -37.83 29.20
C SER A 255 -36.63 -38.29 28.16
N PHE A 256 -35.34 -38.04 28.36
CA PHE A 256 -34.31 -38.50 27.40
C PHE A 256 -33.11 -39.25 28.02
N GLU A 257 -33.21 -39.68 29.28
CA GLU A 257 -32.09 -40.37 29.97
C GLU A 257 -32.45 -41.76 30.54
N SER A 258 -33.63 -42.33 30.23
CA SER A 258 -34.00 -43.69 30.66
C SER A 258 -33.96 -44.76 29.56
N GLU A 259 -33.58 -44.42 28.33
CA GLU A 259 -33.64 -45.37 27.18
C GLU A 259 -32.26 -45.94 26.78
N LYS A 260 -31.19 -45.59 27.50
CA LYS A 260 -29.82 -46.05 27.20
C LYS A 260 -29.33 -47.22 28.05
N SER A 261 -30.13 -47.74 28.98
CA SER A 261 -29.78 -48.85 29.88
C SER A 261 -30.42 -50.20 29.53
N GLU A 262 -31.21 -50.31 28.45
CA GLU A 262 -31.86 -51.57 28.00
C GLU A 262 -31.35 -52.13 26.65
N GLN A 263 -30.31 -51.54 26.04
CA GLN A 263 -29.73 -52.02 24.77
C GLN A 263 -28.29 -52.57 24.94
N MET A 264 -27.94 -53.02 26.14
CA MET A 264 -26.70 -53.77 26.39
C MET A 264 -27.02 -55.06 27.17
N GLN A 265 -27.89 -55.87 26.57
CA GLN A 265 -27.95 -57.33 26.69
C GLN A 265 -27.91 -57.91 25.29
#